data_AF-K0I7Y4-F1
#
_entry.id   AF-K0I7Y4-F1
#
_cell.length_a   1.000
_cell.length_b   1.000
_cell.length_c   1.000
_cell.angle_alpha   90.00
_cell.angle_beta   90.00
_cell.angle_gamma   90.00
#
_symmetry.space_group_name_H-M   'P 1'
#
loop_
_entity.id
_entity.type
_entity.pdbx_description
1 polymer ?
#
loop_
_entity_poly.entity_id
_entity_poly.type
_entity_poly.pdbx_seq_one_letter_code
_entity_poly.pdbx_strand_id
1 'polypeptide(L)'
;MTFEETERYALFATIRHSTRQVWESKIGKVKYALTRYELLIRVTVPLANNHLLLLSFDADTKNVDSIMMDKVIPAIEESNL
;
A
#
# COMPACT_ATOMS: atom_id res chain seq x y z
N MET A 1 -13.44 12.12 -0.05
CA MET A 1 -13.20 11.95 -1.49
C MET A 1 -14.50 11.51 -2.12
N THR A 2 -14.82 12.06 -3.29
CA THR A 2 -15.89 11.53 -4.12
C THR A 2 -15.51 10.17 -4.71
N PHE A 3 -16.46 9.50 -5.35
CA PHE A 3 -16.21 8.24 -6.04
C PHE A 3 -15.15 8.39 -7.15
N GLU A 4 -15.30 9.41 -8.00
CA GLU A 4 -14.38 9.72 -9.11
C GLU A 4 -12.96 10.05 -8.62
N GLU A 5 -12.83 10.77 -7.50
CA GLU A 5 -11.54 11.04 -6.87
C GLU A 5 -10.89 9.76 -6.36
N THR A 6 -11.70 8.83 -5.83
CA THR A 6 -11.23 7.53 -5.34
C THR A 6 -10.76 6.63 -6.48
N GLU A 7 -11.51 6.57 -7.59
CA GLU A 7 -11.09 5.82 -8.79
C GLU A 7 -9.79 6.38 -9.37
N ARG A 8 -9.69 7.71 -9.47
CA ARG A 8 -8.47 8.37 -9.94
C ARG A 8 -7.28 8.11 -9.02
N TYR A 9 -7.50 8.14 -7.71
CA TYR A 9 -6.48 7.80 -6.74
C TYR A 9 -6.01 6.35 -6.92
N ALA A 10 -6.94 5.41 -7.12
CA ALA A 10 -6.62 4.00 -7.35
C ALA A 10 -5.76 3.83 -8.62
N LEU A 11 -6.12 4.50 -9.72
CA LEU A 11 -5.32 4.52 -10.95
C LEU A 11 -3.88 5.01 -10.69
N PHE A 12 -3.73 6.14 -9.99
CA PHE A 12 -2.40 6.65 -9.68
C PHE A 12 -1.62 5.74 -8.72
N ALA A 13 -2.29 5.06 -7.80
CA ALA A 13 -1.64 4.08 -6.93
C ALA A 13 -1.08 2.91 -7.74
N THR A 14 -1.83 2.43 -8.74
CA THR A 14 -1.37 1.41 -9.69
C THR A 14 -0.15 1.87 -10.47
N ILE A 15 -0.21 3.06 -11.08
CA ILE A 15 0.94 3.61 -11.84
C ILE A 15 2.18 3.71 -10.94
N ARG A 16 2.04 4.23 -9.72
CA ARG A 16 3.14 4.31 -8.75
C ARG A 16 3.67 2.94 -8.34
N HIS A 17 2.83 1.92 -8.25
CA HIS A 17 3.30 0.57 -7.95
C HIS A 17 4.12 0.02 -9.12
N SER A 18 3.59 0.11 -10.35
CA SER A 18 4.27 -0.36 -11.56
C SER A 18 5.64 0.30 -11.78
N THR A 19 5.79 1.60 -11.48
CA THR A 19 7.09 2.26 -11.61
C THR A 19 8.10 1.82 -10.55
N ARG A 20 7.66 1.30 -9.39
CA ARG A 20 8.57 0.71 -8.39
C ARG A 20 9.06 -0.66 -8.82
N GLN A 21 8.25 -1.43 -9.54
CA GLN A 21 8.62 -2.76 -10.02
C GLN A 21 9.87 -2.77 -10.91
N VAL A 22 10.14 -1.67 -11.61
CA VAL A 22 11.35 -1.45 -12.42
C VAL A 22 12.64 -1.68 -11.63
N TRP A 23 12.62 -1.47 -10.30
CA TRP A 23 13.78 -1.56 -9.44
C TRP A 23 13.90 -2.90 -8.69
N GLU A 24 12.90 -3.79 -8.80
CA GLU A 24 12.85 -5.02 -7.98
C GLU A 24 14.03 -5.95 -8.20
N SER A 25 14.59 -5.98 -9.41
CA SER A 25 15.80 -6.76 -9.72
C SER A 25 17.05 -6.27 -8.97
N LYS A 26 17.03 -5.05 -8.41
CA LYS A 26 18.16 -4.44 -7.70
C LYS A 26 17.94 -4.33 -6.19
N ILE A 27 16.70 -4.06 -5.75
CA ILE A 27 16.39 -3.77 -4.34
C ILE A 27 15.37 -4.72 -3.71
N GLY A 28 14.92 -5.74 -4.45
CA GLY A 28 13.91 -6.70 -4.00
C GLY A 28 12.47 -6.25 -4.24
N LYS A 29 11.53 -7.18 -4.02
CA LYS A 29 10.10 -6.97 -4.25
C LYS A 29 9.50 -5.98 -3.23
N VAL A 30 8.54 -5.17 -3.67
CA VAL A 30 7.82 -4.26 -2.77
C VAL A 30 6.95 -5.07 -1.80
N LYS A 31 7.18 -4.93 -0.48
CA LYS A 31 6.29 -5.47 0.56
C LYS A 31 5.07 -4.58 0.76
N TYR A 32 5.28 -3.27 0.88
CA TYR A 32 4.26 -2.22 0.80
C TYR A 32 4.95 -0.87 0.57
N ALA A 33 4.17 0.14 0.18
CA ALA A 33 4.61 1.53 0.13
C ALA A 33 3.76 2.38 1.07
N LEU A 34 4.40 3.18 1.91
CA LEU A 34 3.74 4.09 2.86
C LEU A 34 3.96 5.54 2.45
N THR A 35 2.90 6.35 2.47
CA THR A 35 2.96 7.79 2.29
C THR A 35 2.20 8.47 3.41
N ARG A 36 2.85 9.41 4.11
CA ARG A 36 2.23 10.23 5.14
C ARG A 36 1.84 11.59 4.55
N TYR A 37 0.56 11.88 4.55
CA TYR A 37 0.01 13.21 4.27
C TYR A 37 -0.28 13.92 5.59
N GLU A 38 -0.50 15.22 5.52
CA GLU A 38 -0.91 16.02 6.68
C GLU A 38 -2.21 15.49 7.33
N LEU A 39 -3.15 15.02 6.50
CA LEU A 39 -4.48 14.63 6.95
C LEU A 39 -4.70 13.12 7.11
N LEU A 40 -3.79 12.27 6.64
CA LEU A 40 -3.90 10.81 6.72
C LEU A 40 -2.61 10.11 6.30
N ILE A 41 -2.51 8.81 6.58
CA ILE A 41 -1.43 7.96 6.07
C ILE A 41 -2.03 6.96 5.08
N ARG A 42 -1.39 6.78 3.92
CA ARG A 42 -1.76 5.77 2.93
C ARG A 42 -0.73 4.67 2.89
N VAL A 43 -1.22 3.44 2.80
CA VAL A 43 -0.38 2.28 2.49
C VAL A 43 -0.92 1.58 1.26
N THR A 44 -0.03 1.22 0.34
CA THR A 44 -0.32 0.37 -0.82
C THR A 44 0.40 -0.95 -0.66
N VAL A 45 -0.34 -2.06 -0.68
CA VAL A 45 0.21 -3.43 -0.57
C VAL A 45 -0.10 -4.17 -1.86
N PRO A 46 0.91 -4.74 -2.55
CA PRO A 46 0.67 -5.64 -3.66
C PRO A 46 0.18 -7.01 -3.17
N LEU A 47 -0.79 -7.57 -3.89
CA LEU A 47 -1.38 -8.90 -3.66
C LEU A 47 -1.01 -9.86 -4.80
N ALA A 48 -1.15 -11.17 -4.60
CA ALA A 48 -0.64 -12.19 -5.52
C ALA A 48 -1.27 -12.11 -6.94
N ASN A 49 -2.51 -11.65 -7.04
CA ASN A 49 -3.29 -11.60 -8.28
C ASN A 49 -3.19 -10.28 -9.05
N ASN A 50 -2.06 -9.56 -8.98
CA ASN A 50 -1.89 -8.23 -9.57
C ASN A 50 -2.92 -7.19 -9.09
N HIS A 51 -3.46 -7.42 -7.88
CA HIS A 51 -4.35 -6.50 -7.18
C HIS A 51 -3.53 -5.67 -6.20
N LEU A 52 -4.05 -4.49 -5.86
CA LEU A 52 -3.48 -3.62 -4.84
C LEU A 52 -4.49 -3.41 -3.73
N LEU A 53 -4.06 -3.63 -2.48
CA LEU A 53 -4.79 -3.20 -1.31
C LEU A 53 -4.37 -1.77 -0.95
N LEU A 54 -5.36 -0.88 -0.86
CA LEU A 54 -5.16 0.52 -0.50
C LEU A 54 -5.73 0.76 0.90
N LEU A 55 -4.84 0.99 1.86
CA LEU A 55 -5.19 1.23 3.26
C LEU A 55 -5.06 2.72 3.61
N SER A 56 -5.86 3.14 4.58
CA SER A 56 -5.77 4.45 5.21
C SER A 56 -5.70 4.31 6.71
N PHE A 57 -4.82 5.10 7.31
CA PHE A 57 -4.76 5.32 8.74
C PHE A 57 -4.95 6.81 9.02
N ASP A 58 -5.41 7.12 10.23
CA ASP A 58 -5.49 8.49 10.70
C ASP A 58 -4.09 9.13 10.75
N ALA A 59 -4.01 10.44 10.52
CA ALA A 59 -2.75 11.17 10.39
C ALA A 59 -1.83 11.03 11.60
N ASP A 60 -2.42 10.91 12.78
CA ASP A 60 -1.75 10.80 14.08
C ASP A 60 -1.38 9.36 14.44
N THR A 61 -1.73 8.37 13.59
CA THR A 61 -1.36 6.98 13.82
C THR A 61 0.17 6.84 13.86
N LYS A 62 0.66 6.45 15.02
CA LYS A 62 2.07 6.14 15.28
C LYS A 62 2.34 4.67 14.95
N ASN A 63 3.60 4.35 14.65
CA ASN A 63 4.05 2.97 14.45
C ASN A 63 3.30 2.20 13.35
N VAL A 64 2.89 2.88 12.27
CA VAL A 64 2.23 2.22 11.13
C VAL A 64 3.09 1.10 10.56
N ASP A 65 4.41 1.27 10.52
CA ASP A 65 5.34 0.23 10.08
C ASP A 65 5.22 -1.07 10.88
N SER A 66 5.20 -0.98 12.22
CA SER A 66 4.99 -2.14 13.10
C SER A 66 3.61 -2.76 12.90
N ILE A 67 2.55 -1.95 12.75
CA ILE A 67 1.21 -2.48 12.45
C ILE A 67 1.21 -3.26 11.13
N MET A 68 1.90 -2.75 10.11
CA MET A 68 2.02 -3.44 8.83
C MET A 68 2.76 -4.76 8.97
N MET A 69 3.95 -4.75 9.58
CA MET A 69 4.82 -5.92 9.68
C MET A 69 4.31 -6.99 10.65
N ASP A 70 3.69 -6.59 11.76
CA ASP A 70 3.30 -7.53 12.82
C ASP A 70 1.86 -8.03 12.67
N LYS A 71 1.03 -7.34 11.87
CA LYS A 71 -0.41 -7.66 11.76
C LYS A 71 -0.89 -7.76 10.31
N VAL A 72 -0.73 -6.71 9.52
CA VAL A 72 -1.37 -6.63 8.20
C VAL A 72 -0.73 -7.60 7.20
N ILE A 73 0.59 -7.57 7.06
CA ILE A 73 1.30 -8.46 6.13
C ILE A 73 1.12 -9.93 6.52
N PRO A 74 1.31 -10.34 7.80
CA PRO A 74 0.99 -11.70 8.22
C PRO A 74 -0.44 -12.13 7.90
N ALA A 75 -1.44 -11.28 8.16
CA ALA A 75 -2.84 -11.62 7.89
C ALA A 75 -3.12 -11.80 6.39
N ILE A 76 -2.46 -11.04 5.51
CA ILE A 76 -2.56 -11.19 4.05
C ILE A 76 -1.94 -12.53 3.62
N GLU A 77 -0.73 -12.82 4.12
CA GLU A 77 0.01 -14.04 3.80
C GLU A 77 -0.74 -15.30 4.28
N GLU A 78 -1.34 -15.26 5.48
CA GLU A 78 -2.19 -16.34 6.02
C GLU A 78 -3.49 -16.55 5.23
N SER A 79 -4.04 -15.47 4.66
CA SER A 79 -5.28 -15.51 3.87
C SER A 79 -5.08 -15.97 2.42
N ASN A 80 -3.84 -16.26 2.02
CA ASN A 80 -3.46 -16.56 0.63
C ASN A 80 -3.95 -15.48 -0.38
N LEU A 81 -3.89 -14.20 0.03
CA LEU A 81 -4.24 -13.05 -0.80
C LEU A 81 -3.04 -12.50 -1.60
#